data_AF-A0A1G2GX42-F1
#
_entry.id   AF-A0A1G2GX42-F1
#
_cell.length_a   1.000
_cell.length_b   1.000
_cell.length_c   1.000
_cell.angle_alpha   90.00
_cell.angle_beta   90.00
_cell.angle_gamma   90.00
#
_symmetry.space_group_name_H-M   'P 1'
#
loop_
_entity.id
_entity.type
_entity.pdbx_description
1 polymer ?
#
loop_
_entity_poly.entity_id
_entity_poly.type
_entity_poly.pdbx_seq_one_letter_code
_entity_poly.pdbx_strand_id
1 'polypeptide(L)'
;MTKLSRSKIELSLECPRCFWLDMKQKIKRPPPMPYTINNAVDYLLKQEFDVHREKGTAHPVMKKHAIDAVPFNTPEINKWRHNFTGVQHQHAPTDFLVYGAVDDLWVNSDGRISVVDYKATGANQHNIYDSYRRQMEIYQWLLRQNGLDVSPTGYFVFAKVNKGGGFGFGTAALSFDLIIEPLEGDNSWVEKAIKDARKIFDLEKSPEANPECEYCIYAKNTTRI
;
A
#
# COMPACT_ATOMS: atom_id res chain seq x y z
N MET A 1 -3.55 10.24 -21.54
CA MET A 1 -3.09 9.95 -20.18
C MET A 1 -3.64 8.62 -19.67
N THR A 2 -2.74 7.66 -19.47
CA THR A 2 -3.07 6.31 -18.97
C THR A 2 -2.86 6.26 -17.46
N LYS A 3 -3.84 5.76 -16.70
CA LYS A 3 -3.73 5.63 -15.24
C LYS A 3 -2.91 4.40 -14.85
N LEU A 4 -1.88 4.57 -14.02
CA LEU A 4 -1.03 3.50 -13.49
C LEU A 4 -1.11 3.50 -11.96
N SER A 5 -1.82 2.53 -11.37
CA SER A 5 -1.90 2.44 -9.90
C SER A 5 -0.63 1.83 -9.31
N ARG A 6 -0.38 2.08 -8.02
CA ARG A 6 0.64 1.38 -7.21
C ARG A 6 0.59 -0.14 -7.39
N SER A 7 -0.60 -0.74 -7.38
CA SER A 7 -0.76 -2.18 -7.61
C SER A 7 -0.45 -2.64 -9.04
N LYS A 8 -0.60 -1.77 -10.05
CA LYS A 8 -0.16 -2.06 -11.43
C LYS A 8 1.35 -1.98 -11.59
N ILE A 9 2.03 -1.11 -10.84
CA ILE A 9 3.50 -1.11 -10.79
C ILE A 9 3.98 -2.45 -10.25
N GLU A 10 3.44 -2.90 -9.11
CA GLU A 10 3.76 -4.22 -8.55
C GLU A 10 3.48 -5.37 -9.54
N LEU A 11 2.34 -5.35 -10.23
CA LEU A 11 2.00 -6.34 -11.26
C LEU A 11 3.03 -6.36 -12.40
N SER A 12 3.58 -5.20 -12.79
CA SER A 12 4.60 -5.10 -13.84
C SER A 12 5.93 -5.73 -13.43
N LEU A 13 6.28 -5.64 -12.14
CA LEU A 13 7.45 -6.29 -11.57
C LEU A 13 7.25 -7.81 -11.45
N GLU A 14 6.04 -8.22 -11.07
CA GLU A 14 5.73 -9.63 -10.87
C GLU A 14 5.64 -10.40 -12.18
N CYS A 15 4.92 -9.89 -13.18
CA CYS A 15 4.80 -10.53 -14.49
C CYS A 15 4.48 -9.54 -15.61
N PRO A 16 5.40 -9.30 -16.56
CA PRO A 16 5.18 -8.35 -17.66
C PRO A 16 4.01 -8.74 -18.56
N ARG A 17 3.78 -10.05 -18.80
CA ARG A 17 2.63 -10.55 -19.55
C ARG A 17 1.31 -10.20 -18.86
N CYS A 18 1.18 -10.47 -17.56
CA CYS A 18 -0.05 -10.15 -16.83
C CYS A 18 -0.31 -8.64 -16.77
N PHE A 19 0.73 -7.83 -16.58
CA PHE A 19 0.62 -6.39 -16.64
C PHE A 19 0.15 -5.90 -18.02
N TRP A 20 0.74 -6.40 -19.11
CA TRP A 20 0.34 -6.06 -20.47
C TRP A 20 -1.11 -6.45 -20.76
N LEU A 21 -1.50 -7.68 -20.41
CA LEU A 21 -2.88 -8.16 -20.57
C LEU A 21 -3.89 -7.28 -19.84
N ASP A 22 -3.58 -6.88 -18.61
CA ASP A 22 -4.48 -6.05 -17.80
C ASP A 22 -4.58 -4.62 -18.34
N MET A 23 -3.44 -3.97 -18.57
CA MET A 23 -3.40 -2.57 -18.94
C MET A 23 -3.82 -2.33 -20.40
N LYS A 24 -3.37 -3.19 -21.33
CA LYS A 24 -3.60 -3.06 -22.77
C LYS A 24 -4.88 -3.77 -23.21
N GLN A 25 -5.06 -5.03 -22.82
CA GLN A 25 -6.16 -5.88 -23.30
C GLN A 25 -7.36 -5.94 -22.34
N LYS A 26 -7.26 -5.33 -21.15
CA LYS A 26 -8.30 -5.39 -20.09
C LYS A 26 -8.59 -6.80 -19.58
N ILE A 27 -7.67 -7.74 -19.80
CA ILE A 27 -7.75 -9.12 -19.31
C ILE A 27 -7.02 -9.18 -17.97
N LYS A 28 -7.80 -9.26 -16.88
CA LYS A 28 -7.29 -9.27 -15.52
C LYS A 28 -7.07 -10.69 -15.02
N ARG A 29 -6.13 -10.85 -14.09
CA ARG A 29 -6.05 -12.06 -13.28
C ARG A 29 -7.35 -12.24 -12.47
N PRO A 30 -7.81 -13.48 -12.22
CA PRO A 30 -8.80 -13.73 -11.20
C PRO A 30 -8.36 -13.09 -9.87
N PRO A 31 -9.21 -12.27 -9.22
CA PRO A 31 -8.83 -11.61 -7.98
C PRO A 31 -8.71 -12.62 -6.83
N PRO A 32 -7.89 -12.35 -5.81
CA PRO A 32 -7.93 -13.12 -4.56
C PRO A 32 -9.26 -12.89 -3.83
N MET A 33 -9.54 -13.74 -2.84
CA MET A 33 -10.69 -13.55 -1.95
C MET A 33 -10.58 -12.21 -1.20
N PRO A 34 -11.71 -11.51 -0.95
CA PRO A 34 -11.67 -10.24 -0.26
C PRO A 34 -11.32 -10.41 1.22
N TYR A 35 -10.41 -9.58 1.73
CA TYR A 35 -10.03 -9.54 3.16
C TYR A 35 -10.93 -8.57 3.96
N THR A 36 -12.24 -8.87 4.04
CA THR A 36 -13.24 -7.93 4.58
C THR A 36 -13.05 -7.58 6.05
N ILE A 37 -12.56 -8.50 6.88
CA ILE A 37 -12.22 -8.22 8.29
C ILE A 37 -11.04 -7.23 8.36
N ASN A 38 -9.99 -7.45 7.55
CA ASN A 38 -8.84 -6.55 7.51
C ASN A 38 -9.26 -5.14 7.08
N ASN A 39 -10.15 -5.02 6.10
CA ASN A 39 -10.71 -3.74 5.67
C ASN A 39 -11.50 -3.04 6.80
N ALA A 40 -12.24 -3.79 7.61
CA ALA A 40 -12.96 -3.22 8.75
C ALA A 40 -12.01 -2.71 9.84
N VAL A 41 -10.93 -3.46 10.12
CA VAL A 41 -9.88 -3.02 11.06
C VAL A 41 -9.18 -1.75 10.56
N ASP A 42 -8.80 -1.73 9.27
CA ASP A 42 -8.23 -0.54 8.63
C ASP A 42 -9.15 0.68 8.74
N TYR A 43 -10.44 0.51 8.45
CA TYR A 43 -11.44 1.57 8.58
C TYR A 43 -11.53 2.10 10.03
N LEU A 44 -11.60 1.21 11.03
CA LEU A 44 -11.70 1.60 12.43
C LEU A 44 -10.42 2.30 12.92
N LEU A 45 -9.24 1.84 12.50
CA LEU A 45 -7.98 2.53 12.79
C LEU A 45 -7.98 3.93 12.18
N LYS A 46 -8.41 4.09 10.91
CA LYS A 46 -8.54 5.42 10.30
C LYS A 46 -9.42 6.33 11.15
N GLN A 47 -10.61 5.87 11.57
CA GLN A 47 -11.49 6.65 12.44
C GLN A 47 -10.83 7.05 13.77
N GLU A 48 -10.12 6.14 14.42
CA GLU A 48 -9.42 6.42 15.69
C GLU A 48 -8.30 7.45 15.49
N PHE A 49 -7.48 7.29 14.45
CA PHE A 49 -6.44 8.26 14.11
C PHE A 49 -7.00 9.61 13.62
N ASP A 50 -8.23 9.66 13.08
CA ASP A 50 -8.91 10.90 12.70
C ASP A 50 -9.25 11.76 13.92
N VAL A 51 -9.72 11.15 15.01
CA VAL A 51 -9.95 11.86 16.29
C VAL A 51 -8.66 12.51 16.79
N HIS A 52 -7.51 11.84 16.60
CA HIS A 52 -6.21 12.37 16.99
C HIS A 52 -5.71 13.47 16.05
N ARG A 53 -5.96 13.36 14.74
CA ARG A 53 -5.63 14.38 13.74
C ARG A 53 -6.36 15.69 14.00
N GLU A 54 -7.66 15.62 14.25
CA GLU A 54 -8.50 16.80 14.55
C GLU A 54 -8.02 17.54 15.80
N LYS A 55 -7.57 16.79 16.80
CA LYS A 55 -7.06 17.34 18.07
C LYS A 55 -5.60 17.77 18.02
N GLY A 56 -4.86 17.42 16.95
CA GLY A 56 -3.41 17.63 16.89
C GLY A 56 -2.65 16.85 17.97
N THR A 57 -3.09 15.64 18.30
CA THR A 57 -2.50 14.84 19.39
C THR A 57 -1.89 13.54 18.88
N ALA A 58 -0.84 13.06 19.54
CA ALA A 58 -0.27 11.75 19.27
C ALA A 58 -1.21 10.63 19.78
N HIS A 59 -1.39 9.60 18.96
CA HIS A 59 -2.11 8.38 19.33
C HIS A 59 -1.39 7.65 20.49
N PRO A 60 -2.09 7.02 21.44
CA PRO A 60 -1.46 6.27 22.54
C PRO A 60 -0.40 5.26 22.08
N VAL A 61 -0.63 4.59 20.95
CA VAL A 61 0.34 3.65 20.36
C VAL A 61 1.65 4.34 19.94
N MET A 62 1.63 5.58 19.44
CA MET A 62 2.85 6.34 19.13
C MET A 62 3.63 6.64 20.41
N LYS A 63 2.94 7.11 21.46
CA LYS A 63 3.54 7.43 22.76
C LYS A 63 4.19 6.21 23.40
N LYS A 64 3.51 5.05 23.34
CA LYS A 64 4.04 3.76 23.82
C LYS A 64 5.36 3.37 23.14
N HIS A 65 5.52 3.73 21.86
CA HIS A 65 6.72 3.43 21.08
C HIS A 65 7.70 4.62 21.00
N ALA A 66 7.48 5.69 21.80
CA ALA A 66 8.29 6.91 21.79
C ALA A 66 8.47 7.53 20.39
N ILE A 67 7.45 7.45 19.53
CA ILE A 67 7.46 8.06 18.21
C ILE A 67 7.06 9.53 18.34
N ASP A 68 7.96 10.43 17.97
CA ASP A 68 7.69 11.87 17.83
C ASP A 68 6.89 12.13 16.56
N ALA A 69 5.58 11.94 16.63
CA ALA A 69 4.69 12.30 15.54
C ALA A 69 3.24 12.53 16.00
N VAL A 70 2.50 13.26 15.18
CA VAL A 70 1.04 13.33 15.20
C VAL A 70 0.49 12.99 13.81
N PRO A 71 -0.77 12.57 13.66
CA PRO A 71 -1.36 12.39 12.34
C PRO A 71 -1.33 13.68 11.55
N PHE A 72 -0.83 13.63 10.32
CA PHE A 72 -0.62 14.79 9.47
C PHE A 72 -1.96 15.40 9.05
N ASN A 73 -2.18 16.67 9.40
CA ASN A 73 -3.39 17.39 9.08
C ASN A 73 -3.25 18.13 7.75
N THR A 74 -3.84 17.55 6.69
CA THR A 74 -3.88 18.14 5.34
C THR A 74 -5.29 18.07 4.78
N PRO A 75 -5.78 19.11 4.07
CA PRO A 75 -7.09 19.07 3.43
C PRO A 75 -7.22 17.94 2.39
N GLU A 76 -6.10 17.43 1.88
CA GLU A 76 -6.08 16.37 0.88
C GLU A 76 -6.23 14.95 1.47
N ILE A 77 -6.16 14.76 2.79
CA ILE A 77 -6.04 13.42 3.40
C ILE A 77 -7.18 12.48 3.01
N ASN A 78 -8.41 12.98 2.95
CA ASN A 78 -9.59 12.21 2.55
C ASN A 78 -9.50 11.74 1.09
N LYS A 79 -8.99 12.59 0.20
CA LYS A 79 -8.78 12.27 -1.22
C LYS A 79 -7.62 11.30 -1.39
N TRP A 80 -6.53 11.48 -0.63
CA TRP A 80 -5.34 10.63 -0.66
C TRP A 80 -5.58 9.23 -0.11
N ARG A 81 -6.58 9.04 0.74
CA ARG A 81 -7.03 7.72 1.25
C ARG A 81 -8.01 6.99 0.33
N HIS A 82 -8.54 7.64 -0.69
CA HIS A 82 -9.57 7.05 -1.55
C HIS A 82 -8.97 6.29 -2.75
N ASN A 83 -9.27 4.99 -2.87
CA ASN A 83 -8.61 4.03 -3.77
C ASN A 83 -8.54 4.40 -5.27
N PHE A 84 -9.50 5.17 -5.79
CA PHE A 84 -9.56 5.54 -7.22
C PHE A 84 -9.00 6.93 -7.54
N THR A 85 -8.68 7.70 -6.49
CA THR A 85 -8.05 9.02 -6.59
C THR A 85 -6.64 8.94 -6.05
N GLY A 86 -6.50 8.72 -4.74
CA GLY A 86 -5.23 8.62 -4.04
C GLY A 86 -4.37 9.87 -4.16
N VAL A 87 -3.11 9.74 -3.76
CA VAL A 87 -2.04 10.66 -4.16
C VAL A 87 -1.79 10.44 -5.65
N GLN A 88 -1.73 11.50 -6.45
CA GLN A 88 -1.54 11.44 -7.90
C GLN A 88 -0.34 12.26 -8.33
N HIS A 89 0.37 11.75 -9.33
CA HIS A 89 1.45 12.47 -10.01
C HIS A 89 1.43 12.16 -11.51
N GLN A 90 1.49 13.20 -12.35
CA GLN A 90 1.62 13.05 -13.79
C GLN A 90 3.11 12.86 -14.14
N HIS A 91 3.47 11.63 -14.48
CA HIS A 91 4.82 11.27 -14.87
C HIS A 91 5.04 11.60 -16.35
N ALA A 92 5.51 12.83 -16.61
CA ALA A 92 5.68 13.39 -17.95
C ALA A 92 6.48 12.48 -18.92
N PRO A 93 7.58 11.81 -18.51
CA PRO A 93 8.34 10.96 -19.43
C PRO A 93 7.58 9.76 -20.00
N THR A 94 6.46 9.35 -19.40
CA THR A 94 5.70 8.16 -19.82
C THR A 94 4.22 8.43 -20.09
N ASP A 95 3.75 9.67 -19.98
CA ASP A 95 2.32 10.07 -20.00
C ASP A 95 1.43 9.23 -19.04
N PHE A 96 2.02 8.72 -17.96
CA PHE A 96 1.26 8.00 -16.94
C PHE A 96 0.77 8.96 -15.86
N LEU A 97 -0.50 8.80 -15.46
CA LEU A 97 -0.97 9.30 -14.18
C LEU A 97 -0.72 8.22 -13.14
N VAL A 98 0.37 8.36 -12.39
CA VAL A 98 0.74 7.42 -11.33
C VAL A 98 -0.07 7.76 -10.08
N TYR A 99 -0.68 6.77 -9.44
CA TYR A 99 -1.51 7.02 -8.27
C TYR A 99 -1.58 5.88 -7.28
N GLY A 100 -1.94 6.19 -6.04
CA GLY A 100 -2.18 5.20 -5.01
C GLY A 100 -2.75 5.80 -3.73
N ALA A 101 -3.53 5.02 -3.00
CA ALA A 101 -4.15 5.44 -1.75
C ALA A 101 -3.32 5.02 -0.54
N VAL A 102 -2.98 5.99 0.30
CA VAL A 102 -2.31 5.76 1.59
C VAL A 102 -3.33 5.43 2.66
N ASP A 103 -2.92 4.73 3.72
CA ASP A 103 -3.81 4.55 4.88
C ASP A 103 -3.75 5.76 5.80
N ASP A 104 -2.54 6.21 6.14
CA ASP A 104 -2.34 7.41 6.93
C ASP A 104 -0.98 8.07 6.65
N LEU A 105 -0.82 9.29 7.15
CA LEU A 105 0.42 10.04 7.12
C LEU A 105 0.64 10.64 8.50
N TRP A 106 1.86 10.56 9.02
CA TRP A 106 2.24 11.20 10.28
C TRP A 106 3.27 12.29 10.01
N VAL A 107 3.27 13.33 10.83
CA VAL A 107 4.24 14.43 10.79
C VAL A 107 4.98 14.51 12.11
N ASN A 108 6.31 14.59 12.06
CA ASN A 108 7.14 14.76 13.24
C ASN A 108 7.35 16.25 13.60
N SER A 109 8.05 16.53 14.71
CA SER A 109 8.30 17.91 15.13
C SER A 109 9.17 18.73 14.16
N ASP A 110 9.97 18.06 13.32
CA ASP A 110 10.75 18.68 12.24
C ASP A 110 9.91 18.99 10.97
N GLY A 111 8.64 18.58 10.95
CA GLY A 111 7.74 18.78 9.79
C GLY A 111 7.88 17.73 8.69
N ARG A 112 8.68 16.67 8.88
CA ARG A 112 8.82 15.56 7.92
C ARG A 112 7.63 14.61 8.00
N ILE A 113 7.19 14.17 6.82
CA ILE A 113 6.05 13.28 6.66
C ILE A 113 6.51 11.81 6.56
N SER A 114 5.97 10.95 7.41
CA SER A 114 6.12 9.50 7.31
C SER A 114 4.87 8.87 6.70
N VAL A 115 5.09 7.94 5.76
CA VAL A 115 4.02 7.06 5.25
C VAL A 115 3.66 6.03 6.30
N VAL A 116 2.37 5.77 6.45
CA VAL A 116 1.85 4.80 7.41
C VAL A 116 0.87 3.87 6.70
N ASP A 117 1.04 2.58 6.93
CA ASP A 117 0.22 1.53 6.32
C ASP A 117 -0.31 0.58 7.41
N TYR A 118 -1.60 0.29 7.37
CA TYR A 118 -2.28 -0.49 8.40
C TYR A 118 -2.39 -1.96 7.98
N LYS A 119 -1.95 -2.87 8.86
CA LYS A 119 -1.97 -4.32 8.60
C LYS A 119 -2.73 -5.02 9.71
N ALA A 120 -3.64 -5.92 9.34
CA ALA A 120 -4.33 -6.79 10.30
C ALA A 120 -3.88 -8.24 10.11
N THR A 121 -3.66 -8.97 11.22
CA THR A 121 -3.19 -10.35 11.16
C THR A 121 -3.70 -11.20 12.31
N GLY A 122 -4.10 -12.43 11.99
CA GLY A 122 -4.40 -13.49 12.96
C GLY A 122 -3.23 -14.45 13.18
N ALA A 123 -2.08 -14.23 12.53
CA ALA A 123 -0.92 -15.11 12.66
C ALA A 123 -0.16 -14.85 13.98
N ASN A 124 0.57 -15.87 14.46
CA ASN A 124 1.38 -15.74 15.68
C ASN A 124 2.56 -14.77 15.47
N GLN A 125 3.13 -14.77 14.27
CA GLN A 125 4.17 -13.84 13.82
C GLN A 125 3.65 -13.06 12.62
N HIS A 126 4.04 -11.80 12.51
CA HIS A 126 3.78 -10.97 11.33
C HIS A 126 5.11 -10.69 10.64
N ASN A 127 5.05 -10.46 9.34
CA ASN A 127 6.22 -10.17 8.52
C ASN A 127 5.92 -8.96 7.65
N ILE A 128 6.91 -8.10 7.47
CA ILE A 128 6.91 -7.11 6.40
C ILE A 128 7.43 -7.81 5.14
N TYR A 129 6.52 -8.15 4.23
CA TYR A 129 6.88 -8.73 2.94
C TYR A 129 7.47 -7.65 2.00
N ASP A 130 8.28 -8.06 1.03
CA ASP A 130 8.89 -7.12 0.08
C ASP A 130 7.85 -6.30 -0.69
N SER A 131 6.67 -6.85 -0.96
CA SER A 131 5.58 -6.12 -1.59
C SER A 131 5.00 -5.01 -0.70
N TYR A 132 5.05 -5.17 0.63
CA TYR A 132 4.67 -4.12 1.58
C TYR A 132 5.72 -3.01 1.63
N ARG A 133 7.00 -3.38 1.64
CA ARG A 133 8.12 -2.43 1.49
C ARG A 133 7.96 -1.59 0.21
N ARG A 134 7.81 -2.25 -0.94
CA ARG A 134 7.63 -1.58 -2.23
C ARG A 134 6.39 -0.70 -2.27
N GLN A 135 5.29 -1.14 -1.65
CA GLN A 135 4.09 -0.33 -1.51
C GLN A 135 4.37 0.99 -0.81
N MET A 136 5.08 0.95 0.33
CA MET A 136 5.45 2.15 1.08
C MET A 136 6.39 3.06 0.28
N GLU A 137 7.40 2.49 -0.39
CA GLU A 137 8.36 3.24 -1.20
C GLU A 137 7.70 3.96 -2.38
N ILE A 138 6.70 3.34 -3.02
CA ILE A 138 5.90 4.01 -4.06
C ILE A 138 5.12 5.20 -3.49
N TYR A 139 4.55 5.08 -2.29
CA TYR A 139 3.85 6.20 -1.65
C TYR A 139 4.81 7.32 -1.24
N GLN A 140 5.98 6.98 -0.70
CA GLN A 140 7.03 7.97 -0.43
C GLN A 140 7.43 8.70 -1.71
N TRP A 141 7.57 7.98 -2.83
CA TRP A 141 7.86 8.59 -4.13
C TRP A 141 6.75 9.54 -4.58
N LEU A 142 5.49 9.11 -4.55
CA LEU A 142 4.34 9.93 -4.94
C LEU A 142 4.24 11.22 -4.12
N LEU A 143 4.43 11.14 -2.80
CA LEU A 143 4.37 12.29 -1.91
C LEU A 143 5.54 13.27 -2.16
N ARG A 144 6.75 12.76 -2.41
CA ARG A 144 7.92 13.58 -2.81
C ARG A 144 7.68 14.28 -4.14
N GLN A 145 7.09 13.60 -5.12
CA GLN A 145 6.74 14.23 -6.40
C GLN A 145 5.69 15.35 -6.26
N ASN A 146 4.95 15.35 -5.15
CA ASN A 146 3.98 16.40 -4.80
C ASN A 146 4.56 17.46 -3.85
N GLY A 147 5.90 17.52 -3.71
CA GLY A 147 6.60 18.58 -3.01
C GLY A 147 6.63 18.46 -1.49
N LEU A 148 6.23 17.31 -0.92
CA LEU A 148 6.31 17.09 0.52
C LEU A 148 7.73 16.68 0.93
N ASP A 149 8.17 17.14 2.12
CA ASP A 149 9.37 16.62 2.77
C ASP A 149 9.04 15.28 3.45
N VAL A 150 9.41 14.18 2.80
CA VAL A 150 9.03 12.83 3.21
C VAL A 150 10.21 12.11 3.86
N SER A 151 10.03 11.68 5.10
CA SER A 151 10.97 10.85 5.86
C SER A 151 11.30 9.54 5.12
N PRO A 152 12.57 9.09 5.12
CA PRO A 152 12.91 7.75 4.63
C PRO A 152 12.27 6.66 5.51
N THR A 153 11.99 6.95 6.77
CA THR A 153 11.29 6.04 7.69
C THR A 153 9.79 6.16 7.53
N GLY A 154 9.14 5.06 7.16
CA GLY A 154 7.70 4.88 7.30
C GLY A 154 7.36 3.86 8.39
N TYR A 155 6.08 3.67 8.66
CA TYR A 155 5.60 2.83 9.75
C TYR A 155 4.51 1.87 9.30
N PHE A 156 4.61 0.61 9.72
CA PHE A 156 3.49 -0.32 9.68
C PHE A 156 2.83 -0.39 11.04
N VAL A 157 1.52 -0.16 11.09
CA VAL A 157 0.72 -0.41 12.29
C VAL A 157 0.06 -1.76 12.15
N PHE A 158 0.55 -2.75 12.90
CA PHE A 158 0.00 -4.08 12.92
C PHE A 158 -1.06 -4.20 14.02
N ALA A 159 -2.31 -4.43 13.62
CA ALA A 159 -3.37 -4.92 14.48
C ALA A 159 -3.32 -6.47 14.50
N LYS A 160 -2.67 -7.01 15.53
CA LYS A 160 -2.55 -8.46 15.73
C LYS A 160 -3.66 -8.94 16.65
N VAL A 161 -4.45 -9.93 16.20
CA VAL A 161 -5.50 -10.52 17.04
C VAL A 161 -4.87 -11.09 18.32
N ASN A 162 -5.38 -10.64 19.47
CA ASN A 162 -5.04 -11.20 20.76
C ASN A 162 -5.92 -12.41 21.05
N LYS A 163 -5.32 -13.60 20.95
CA LYS A 163 -5.99 -14.89 21.17
C LYS A 163 -6.00 -15.33 22.64
N GLY A 164 -5.27 -14.64 23.52
CA GLY A 164 -5.11 -15.02 24.91
C GLY A 164 -6.39 -14.85 25.74
N GLY A 165 -7.25 -13.89 25.36
CA GLY A 165 -8.50 -13.58 26.05
C GLY A 165 -9.75 -14.27 25.49
N GLY A 166 -9.62 -15.25 24.59
CA GLY A 166 -10.77 -15.81 23.87
C GLY A 166 -11.54 -14.76 23.04
N PHE A 167 -12.81 -15.02 22.74
CA PHE A 167 -13.63 -14.14 21.88
C PHE A 167 -14.45 -13.09 22.66
N GLY A 168 -14.25 -12.94 23.98
CA GLY A 168 -14.98 -11.93 24.77
C GLY A 168 -16.02 -12.48 25.76
N PHE A 169 -15.87 -13.74 26.18
CA PHE A 169 -16.55 -14.29 27.37
C PHE A 169 -18.07 -14.02 27.45
N GLY A 170 -18.79 -14.23 26.33
CA GLY A 170 -20.24 -14.01 26.24
C GLY A 170 -20.66 -12.66 25.64
N THR A 171 -19.72 -11.73 25.47
CA THR A 171 -19.89 -10.51 24.66
C THR A 171 -18.95 -10.60 23.47
N ALA A 172 -19.49 -10.72 22.25
CA ALA A 172 -18.70 -10.89 21.04
C ALA A 172 -17.70 -9.72 20.84
N ALA A 173 -16.40 -9.99 21.03
CA ALA A 173 -15.34 -9.01 20.93
C ALA A 173 -14.03 -9.67 20.48
N LEU A 174 -13.49 -9.19 19.36
CA LEU A 174 -12.16 -9.58 18.89
C LEU A 174 -11.16 -8.50 19.32
N SER A 175 -10.31 -8.83 20.30
CA SER A 175 -9.29 -7.89 20.79
C SER A 175 -8.03 -7.93 19.93
N PHE A 176 -7.33 -6.79 19.83
CA PHE A 176 -6.11 -6.62 19.05
C PHE A 176 -5.02 -5.96 19.87
N ASP A 177 -3.78 -6.41 19.69
CA ASP A 177 -2.58 -5.70 20.11
C ASP A 177 -2.10 -4.84 18.93
N LEU A 178 -1.90 -3.54 19.17
CA LEU A 178 -1.28 -2.63 18.20
C LEU A 178 0.23 -2.61 18.38
N ILE A 179 0.94 -2.95 17.30
CA ILE A 179 2.40 -2.97 17.22
C ILE A 179 2.81 -2.00 16.11
N ILE A 180 3.83 -1.18 16.34
CA ILE A 180 4.40 -0.32 15.30
C ILE A 180 5.76 -0.85 14.91
N GLU A 181 5.96 -1.10 13.63
CA GLU A 181 7.27 -1.45 13.07
C GLU A 181 7.75 -0.34 12.11
N PRO A 182 8.89 0.30 12.39
CA PRO A 182 9.50 1.23 11.46
C PRO A 182 10.17 0.49 10.30
N LEU A 183 10.15 1.08 9.11
CA LEU A 183 10.89 0.60 7.96
C LEU A 183 11.52 1.78 7.23
N GLU A 184 12.84 1.73 7.06
CA GLU A 184 13.55 2.63 6.16
C GLU A 184 13.33 2.17 4.70
N GLY A 185 12.72 3.04 3.90
CA GLY A 185 12.38 2.80 2.51
C GLY A 185 13.39 3.43 1.55
N ASP A 186 13.68 2.73 0.46
CA ASP A 186 14.43 3.26 -0.68
C ASP A 186 13.53 3.27 -1.92
N ASN A 187 13.18 4.47 -2.39
CA ASN A 187 12.31 4.63 -3.56
C ASN A 187 13.06 4.96 -4.86
N SER A 188 14.39 4.80 -4.88
CA SER A 188 15.24 5.03 -6.06
C SER A 188 14.85 4.15 -7.26
N TRP A 189 14.26 2.99 -7.01
CA TRP A 189 13.83 2.04 -8.04
C TRP A 189 12.51 2.43 -8.74
N VAL A 190 11.67 3.25 -8.11
CA VAL A 190 10.29 3.52 -8.55
C VAL A 190 10.27 4.18 -9.93
N GLU A 191 11.15 5.16 -10.15
CA GLU A 191 11.29 5.86 -11.44
C GLU A 191 11.59 4.89 -12.60
N LYS A 192 12.52 3.96 -12.39
CA LYS A 192 12.87 2.94 -13.39
C LYS A 192 11.70 1.98 -13.62
N ALA A 193 11.01 1.57 -12.57
CA ALA A 193 9.85 0.68 -12.70
C ALA A 193 8.71 1.31 -13.51
N ILE A 194 8.44 2.60 -13.35
CA ILE A 194 7.43 3.32 -14.14
C ILE A 194 7.83 3.37 -15.62
N LYS A 195 9.11 3.65 -15.92
CA LYS A 195 9.64 3.64 -17.29
C LYS A 195 9.58 2.25 -17.92
N ASP A 196 9.91 1.21 -17.18
CA ASP A 196 9.87 -0.17 -17.69
C ASP A 196 8.41 -0.64 -17.90
N ALA A 197 7.49 -0.25 -17.02
CA ALA A 197 6.06 -0.47 -17.21
C ALA A 197 5.53 0.20 -18.50
N ARG A 198 6.05 1.39 -18.85
CA ARG A 198 5.71 2.06 -20.12
C ARG A 198 6.17 1.24 -21.33
N LYS A 199 7.42 0.81 -21.33
CA LYS A 199 7.98 -0.04 -22.40
C LYS A 199 7.15 -1.30 -22.60
N ILE A 200 6.74 -1.96 -21.51
CA ILE A 200 5.89 -3.14 -21.59
C ILE A 200 4.53 -2.76 -22.21
N PHE A 201 3.86 -1.72 -21.71
CA PHE A 201 2.54 -1.30 -22.21
C PHE A 201 2.55 -0.94 -23.72
N ASP A 202 3.67 -0.46 -24.23
CA ASP A 202 3.83 -0.08 -25.64
C ASP A 202 4.05 -1.24 -26.60
N LEU A 203 4.37 -2.44 -26.10
CA LEU A 203 4.54 -3.60 -26.96
C LEU A 203 3.27 -3.89 -27.77
N GLU A 204 3.45 -4.11 -29.07
CA GLU A 204 2.36 -4.51 -29.97
C GLU A 204 1.85 -5.92 -29.67
N LYS A 205 2.77 -6.81 -29.27
CA LYS A 205 2.49 -8.20 -28.92
C LYS A 205 2.75 -8.44 -27.45
N SER A 206 2.01 -9.39 -26.88
CA SER A 206 2.21 -9.81 -25.49
C SER A 206 3.67 -10.19 -25.25
N PRO A 207 4.32 -9.69 -24.18
CA PRO A 207 5.65 -10.13 -23.79
C PRO A 207 5.63 -11.57 -23.26
N GLU A 208 6.83 -12.11 -23.01
CA GLU A 208 6.98 -13.36 -22.27
C GLU A 208 6.46 -13.25 -20.84
N ALA A 209 5.92 -14.35 -20.33
CA ALA A 209 5.50 -14.43 -18.93
C ALA A 209 6.73 -14.54 -18.03
N ASN A 210 6.61 -14.08 -16.79
CA ASN A 210 7.52 -14.55 -15.75
C ASN A 210 7.34 -16.08 -15.60
N PRO A 211 8.41 -16.90 -15.70
CA PRO A 211 8.32 -18.35 -15.56
C PRO A 211 7.70 -18.83 -14.25
N GLU A 212 7.78 -18.03 -13.18
CA GLU A 212 7.24 -18.33 -11.85
C GLU A 212 5.82 -17.79 -11.65
N CYS A 213 5.21 -17.16 -12.67
CA CYS A 213 3.87 -16.60 -12.54
C CYS A 213 2.81 -17.72 -12.54
N GLU A 214 2.29 -18.05 -11.37
CA GLU A 214 1.28 -19.10 -11.15
C GLU A 214 0.06 -18.96 -12.07
N TYR A 215 -0.40 -17.73 -12.32
CA TYR A 215 -1.52 -17.46 -13.23
C TYR A 215 -1.21 -17.83 -14.69
N CYS A 216 0.00 -17.50 -15.16
CA CYS A 216 0.42 -17.84 -16.52
C CYS A 216 0.69 -19.34 -16.66
N ILE A 217 1.25 -19.98 -15.62
CA ILE A 217 1.44 -21.43 -15.55
C ILE A 217 0.09 -22.14 -15.62
N TYR A 218 -0.88 -21.73 -14.81
CA TYR A 218 -2.24 -22.26 -14.80
C TYR A 218 -2.87 -22.16 -16.20
N ALA A 219 -2.91 -20.96 -16.78
CA ALA A 219 -3.51 -20.75 -18.10
C ALA A 219 -2.84 -21.58 -19.21
N LYS A 220 -1.51 -21.71 -19.18
CA LYS A 220 -0.75 -22.54 -20.13
C LYS A 220 -1.09 -24.02 -19.97
N ASN A 221 -1.23 -24.50 -18.74
CA ASN A 221 -1.54 -25.90 -18.48
C ASN A 221 -2.98 -26.26 -18.86
N THR A 222 -3.94 -25.35 -18.69
CA THR A 222 -5.33 -25.58 -19.11
C THR A 222 -5.52 -25.62 -20.62
N THR A 223 -4.65 -24.97 -21.41
CA THR A 223 -4.70 -25.03 -22.89
C THR A 223 -4.11 -26.31 -23.49
N ARG A 224 -3.53 -27.20 -22.67
CA ARG A 224 -2.93 -28.46 -23.11
C ARG A 224 -3.88 -29.65 -23.04
N ILE A 225 -5.06 -29.45 -22.47
CA ILE A 225 -6.14 -30.43 -22.33
C ILE A 225 -7.09 -30.24 -23.50
#